data_AF-A0A967VAS4-F1
#
_entry.id   AF-A0A967VAS4-F1
#
_cell.length_a   1.000
_cell.length_b   1.000
_cell.length_c   1.000
_cell.angle_alpha   90.00
_cell.angle_beta   90.00
_cell.angle_gamma   90.00
#
_symmetry.space_group_name_H-M   'P 1'
#
loop_
_entity.id
_entity.type
_entity.pdbx_description
1 polymer ?
#
loop_
_entity_poly.entity_id
_entity_poly.type
_entity_poly.pdbx_seq_one_letter_code
_entity_poly.pdbx_strand_id
1 'polypeptide(L)'
;MLRKDFILCKTRNLLNEFMGPITAKVDKPRQKFLPQALGAILLSGSLVVTELALWIHDDCSDMFRRLKRLLNHLTSPRGDLNSAVQAYRQTVAKYIKPDTPIPIDLTDIAKPRARKMKYLNLVHDGSEHKKVVG
;
A
#
# COMPACT_ATOMS: atom_id res chain seq x y z
N MET A 1 20.24 -21.31 17.03
CA MET A 1 19.11 -21.36 16.09
C MET A 1 18.07 -20.36 16.54
N LEU A 2 17.91 -19.23 15.83
CA LEU A 2 16.85 -18.25 16.14
C LEU A 2 15.49 -18.93 15.91
N ARG A 3 14.63 -18.96 16.94
CA ARG A 3 13.27 -19.51 16.81
C ARG A 3 12.51 -18.68 15.79
N LYS A 4 11.93 -19.33 14.77
CA LYS A 4 11.14 -18.66 13.71
C LYS A 4 10.05 -17.76 14.29
N ASP A 5 9.46 -18.18 15.41
CA ASP A 5 8.44 -17.43 16.16
C ASP A 5 8.94 -16.07 16.64
N PHE A 6 10.22 -15.98 17.04
CA PHE A 6 10.83 -14.74 17.49
C PHE A 6 10.98 -13.73 16.34
N ILE A 7 11.38 -14.21 15.15
CA ILE A 7 11.50 -13.38 13.95
C ILE A 7 10.11 -12.86 13.54
N LEU A 8 9.10 -13.73 13.52
CA LEU A 8 7.72 -13.35 13.19
C LEU A 8 7.15 -12.32 14.17
N CYS A 9 7.37 -12.53 15.47
CA CYS A 9 6.93 -11.60 16.52
C CYS A 9 7.62 -10.24 16.37
N LYS A 10 8.95 -10.23 16.19
CA LYS A 10 9.71 -8.98 16.03
C LYS A 10 9.28 -8.21 14.79
N THR A 11 9.14 -8.87 13.64
CA THR A 11 8.68 -8.23 12.39
C THR A 11 7.27 -7.67 12.54
N ARG A 12 6.37 -8.40 13.21
CA ARG A 12 5.02 -7.91 13.51
C ARG A 12 5.04 -6.66 14.38
N ASN A 13 5.88 -6.63 15.41
CA ASN A 13 6.01 -5.47 16.30
C ASN A 13 6.55 -4.25 15.56
N LEU A 14 7.59 -4.42 14.73
CA LEU A 14 8.12 -3.34 13.89
C LEU A 14 7.08 -2.80 12.92
N LEU A 15 6.30 -3.68 12.28
CA LEU A 15 5.22 -3.26 11.39
C LEU A 15 4.14 -2.47 12.14
N ASN A 16 3.77 -2.91 13.34
CA ASN A 16 2.78 -2.22 14.18
C ASN A 16 3.28 -0.84 14.63
N GLU A 17 4.55 -0.74 15.03
CA GLU A 17 5.18 0.52 15.43
C GLU A 17 5.20 1.52 14.27
N PHE A 18 5.62 1.06 13.08
CA PHE A 18 5.59 1.86 11.86
C PHE A 18 4.18 2.32 11.49
N MET A 19 3.18 1.43 11.59
CA MET A 19 1.79 1.72 11.20
C MET A 19 1.01 2.52 12.25
N GLY A 20 1.46 2.59 13.50
CA GLY A 20 0.75 3.23 14.60
C GLY A 20 0.36 4.70 14.31
N PRO A 21 1.33 5.58 14.00
CA PRO A 21 1.05 6.99 13.68
C PRO A 21 0.09 7.17 12.49
N ILE A 22 0.18 6.26 11.50
CA ILE A 22 -0.61 6.30 10.26
C ILE A 22 -2.06 5.90 10.53
N THR A 23 -2.25 4.78 11.22
CA THR A 23 -3.58 4.21 11.51
C THR A 23 -4.34 5.03 12.56
N ALA A 24 -3.66 5.73 13.45
CA ALA A 24 -4.29 6.65 14.40
C ALA A 24 -5.09 7.78 13.73
N LYS A 25 -4.86 8.06 12.44
CA LYS A 25 -5.54 9.13 11.68
C LYS A 25 -6.66 8.65 10.77
N VAL A 26 -7.08 7.38 10.88
CA VAL A 26 -8.18 6.82 10.09
C VAL A 26 -9.27 6.19 10.96
N ASP A 27 -10.43 5.93 10.36
CA ASP A 27 -11.56 5.26 10.97
C ASP A 27 -11.28 3.78 11.30
N LYS A 28 -12.06 3.22 12.23
CA LYS A 28 -11.89 1.85 12.75
C LYS A 28 -11.75 0.78 11.65
N PRO A 29 -12.57 0.77 10.57
CA PRO A 29 -12.38 -0.17 9.46
C PRO A 29 -10.98 -0.10 8.84
N ARG A 30 -10.44 1.12 8.62
CA ARG A 30 -9.14 1.33 7.99
C ARG A 30 -7.97 1.05 8.91
N GLN A 31 -8.15 1.24 10.22
CA GLN A 31 -7.17 0.82 11.23
C GLN A 31 -6.86 -0.67 11.14
N LYS A 32 -7.87 -1.51 10.82
CA LYS A 32 -7.66 -2.95 10.58
C LYS A 32 -7.17 -3.23 9.16
N PHE A 33 -7.75 -2.57 8.16
CA PHE A 33 -7.44 -2.85 6.75
C PHE A 33 -6.00 -2.50 6.36
N LEU A 34 -5.48 -1.33 6.75
CA LEU A 34 -4.17 -0.87 6.26
C LEU A 34 -3.01 -1.78 6.70
N PRO A 35 -2.89 -2.20 7.98
CA PRO A 35 -1.83 -3.13 8.38
C PRO A 35 -1.99 -4.52 7.75
N GLN A 36 -3.24 -5.01 7.58
CA GLN A 36 -3.50 -6.28 6.91
C GLN A 36 -3.06 -6.23 5.44
N ALA A 37 -3.41 -5.17 4.72
CA ALA A 37 -3.05 -5.00 3.32
C ALA A 37 -1.52 -4.88 3.16
N LEU A 38 -0.86 -4.04 3.97
CA LEU A 38 0.59 -3.89 3.90
C LEU A 38 1.32 -5.19 4.23
N GLY A 39 0.90 -5.89 5.29
CA GLY A 39 1.47 -7.20 5.64
C GLY A 39 1.28 -8.22 4.52
N ALA A 40 0.09 -8.29 3.91
CA ALA A 40 -0.18 -9.19 2.80
C ALA A 40 0.65 -8.84 1.55
N ILE A 41 0.86 -7.56 1.25
CA ILE A 41 1.72 -7.12 0.13
C ILE A 41 3.16 -7.58 0.38
N LEU A 42 3.69 -7.37 1.59
CA LEU A 42 5.05 -7.76 1.95
C LEU A 42 5.25 -9.29 1.90
N LEU A 43 4.25 -10.07 2.32
CA LEU A 43 4.32 -11.53 2.34
C LEU A 43 4.12 -12.16 0.95
N SER A 44 3.21 -11.59 0.14
CA SER A 44 2.93 -12.08 -1.20
C SER A 44 3.91 -11.60 -2.27
N GLY A 45 4.54 -10.44 -2.06
CA GLY A 45 5.29 -9.74 -3.11
C GLY A 45 4.40 -9.22 -4.23
N SER A 46 3.10 -9.06 -4.00
CA SER A 46 2.10 -8.77 -5.03
C SER A 46 1.17 -7.63 -4.65
N LEU A 47 0.57 -7.01 -5.67
CA LEU A 47 -0.52 -6.04 -5.53
C LEU A 47 -1.87 -6.60 -5.97
N VAL A 48 -1.93 -7.87 -6.37
CA VAL A 48 -3.16 -8.53 -6.81
C VAL A 48 -3.97 -8.95 -5.59
N VAL A 49 -5.20 -8.43 -5.45
CA VAL A 49 -6.03 -8.63 -4.25
C VAL A 49 -6.32 -10.11 -3.96
N THR A 50 -6.43 -10.95 -5.00
CA THR A 50 -6.60 -12.40 -4.84
C THR A 50 -5.40 -13.07 -4.19
N GLU A 51 -4.20 -12.59 -4.50
CA GLU A 51 -2.96 -13.08 -3.89
C GLU A 51 -2.85 -12.55 -2.45
N LEU A 52 -3.19 -11.28 -2.20
CA LEU A 52 -3.21 -10.72 -0.85
C LEU A 52 -4.12 -11.50 0.10
N ALA A 53 -5.30 -11.90 -0.36
CA ALA A 53 -6.30 -12.58 0.48
C ALA A 53 -5.81 -13.94 1.03
N LEU A 54 -4.89 -14.61 0.33
CA LEU A 54 -4.27 -15.86 0.79
C LEU A 54 -3.37 -15.64 2.02
N TRP A 55 -2.80 -14.45 2.17
CA TRP A 55 -1.87 -14.12 3.26
C TRP A 55 -2.56 -13.48 4.48
N ILE A 56 -3.83 -13.11 4.37
CA ILE A 56 -4.60 -12.54 5.47
C ILE A 56 -5.23 -13.67 6.29
N HIS A 57 -4.71 -13.82 7.51
CA HIS A 57 -5.17 -14.77 8.51
C HIS A 57 -5.98 -14.00 9.57
N ASP A 58 -7.28 -13.89 9.35
CA ASP A 58 -8.25 -13.36 10.31
C ASP A 58 -9.39 -14.37 10.55
N ASP A 59 -10.35 -14.01 11.39
CA ASP A 59 -11.45 -14.92 11.78
C ASP A 59 -12.40 -15.28 10.62
N CYS A 60 -12.20 -14.71 9.43
CA CYS A 60 -13.03 -14.99 8.25
C CYS A 60 -12.43 -16.14 7.42
N SER A 61 -12.96 -17.35 7.60
CA SER A 61 -12.55 -18.52 6.82
C SER A 61 -12.94 -18.42 5.33
N ASP A 62 -14.06 -17.78 5.03
CA ASP A 62 -14.61 -17.62 3.68
C ASP A 62 -13.75 -16.67 2.80
N MET A 63 -13.12 -17.22 1.77
CA MET A 63 -12.27 -16.49 0.82
C MET A 63 -13.05 -15.42 0.06
N PHE A 64 -14.27 -15.72 -0.40
CA PHE A 64 -15.06 -14.77 -1.17
C PHE A 64 -15.40 -13.54 -0.34
N ARG A 65 -15.73 -13.72 0.95
CA ARG A 65 -15.99 -12.61 1.87
C ARG A 65 -14.73 -11.78 2.13
N ARG A 66 -13.57 -12.42 2.29
CA ARG A 66 -12.28 -11.71 2.42
C ARG A 66 -11.99 -10.85 1.19
N LEU A 67 -12.12 -11.41 -0.02
CA LEU A 67 -11.94 -10.67 -1.27
C LEU A 67 -12.89 -9.49 -1.38
N LYS A 68 -14.19 -9.72 -1.15
CA LYS A 68 -15.21 -8.68 -1.19
C LYS A 68 -14.89 -7.55 -0.22
N ARG A 69 -14.46 -7.87 1.01
CA ARG A 69 -14.04 -6.88 2.03
C ARG A 69 -12.86 -6.04 1.54
N LEU A 70 -11.81 -6.66 1.01
CA LEU A 70 -10.62 -5.96 0.51
C LEU A 70 -10.96 -5.04 -0.67
N LEU A 71 -11.70 -5.55 -1.65
CA LEU A 71 -12.12 -4.78 -2.82
C LEU A 71 -13.03 -3.60 -2.44
N ASN A 72 -13.89 -3.77 -1.44
CA ASN A 72 -14.74 -2.68 -0.95
C ASN A 72 -13.91 -1.55 -0.32
N HIS A 73 -12.80 -1.84 0.36
CA HIS A 73 -11.93 -0.79 0.87
C HIS A 73 -11.29 0.04 -0.25
N LEU A 74 -10.96 -0.58 -1.39
CA LEU A 74 -10.35 0.08 -2.53
C LEU A 74 -11.34 0.90 -3.36
N THR A 75 -12.58 0.46 -3.46
CA THR A 75 -13.62 1.10 -4.29
C THR A 75 -14.53 2.05 -3.51
N SER A 76 -14.47 2.05 -2.18
CA SER A 76 -15.36 2.86 -1.35
C SER A 76 -15.12 4.36 -1.55
N PRO A 77 -16.15 5.13 -1.93
CA PRO A 77 -16.04 6.59 -2.07
C PRO A 77 -15.86 7.30 -0.73
N ARG A 78 -16.10 6.60 0.39
CA ARG A 78 -15.87 7.13 1.74
C ARG A 78 -14.41 7.02 2.16
N GLY A 79 -13.56 6.45 1.31
CA GLY A 79 -12.16 6.07 1.45
C GLY A 79 -11.14 7.19 1.60
N ASP A 80 -11.35 8.19 2.46
CA ASP A 80 -10.35 9.24 2.61
C ASP A 80 -9.10 8.73 3.35
N LEU A 81 -7.97 8.77 2.67
CA LEU A 81 -6.65 8.41 3.19
C LEU A 81 -5.71 9.62 3.31
N ASN A 82 -6.18 10.85 3.02
CA ASN A 82 -5.34 12.05 3.05
C ASN A 82 -4.67 12.23 4.42
N SER A 83 -5.43 12.06 5.51
CA SER A 83 -4.90 12.14 6.87
C SER A 83 -3.85 11.08 7.18
N ALA A 84 -4.02 9.86 6.64
CA ALA A 84 -3.04 8.78 6.78
C ALA A 84 -1.75 9.09 6.01
N VAL A 85 -1.89 9.58 4.78
CA VAL A 85 -0.76 10.00 3.93
C VAL A 85 0.00 11.16 4.58
N GLN A 86 -0.70 12.13 5.15
CA GLN A 86 -0.08 13.23 5.88
C GLN A 86 0.67 12.73 7.12
N ALA A 87 0.08 11.82 7.90
CA ALA A 87 0.73 11.23 9.06
C ALA A 87 1.99 10.43 8.68
N TYR A 88 1.92 9.67 7.59
CA TYR A 88 3.08 8.97 7.03
C TYR A 88 4.20 9.96 6.66
N ARG A 89 3.86 11.02 5.89
CA ARG A 89 4.83 12.07 5.50
C ARG A 89 5.47 12.73 6.71
N GLN A 90 4.68 13.09 7.74
CA GLN A 90 5.19 13.66 8.98
C GLN A 90 6.11 12.71 9.74
N THR A 91 5.83 11.41 9.70
CA THR A 91 6.67 10.39 10.33
C THR A 91 8.01 10.25 9.61
N VAL A 92 8.00 10.21 8.27
CA VAL A 92 9.21 10.09 7.45
C VAL A 92 10.05 11.37 7.44
N ALA A 93 9.41 12.54 7.44
CA ALA A 93 10.09 13.84 7.38
C ALA A 93 11.11 14.06 8.51
N LYS A 94 10.90 13.43 9.68
CA LYS A 94 11.84 13.48 10.82
C LYS A 94 13.22 12.91 10.50
N TYR A 95 13.33 12.07 9.49
CA TYR A 95 14.57 11.44 9.06
C TYR A 95 15.25 12.21 7.91
N ILE A 96 14.63 13.29 7.40
CA ILE A 96 15.14 14.12 6.31
C ILE A 96 15.86 15.34 6.92
N LYS A 97 17.17 15.44 6.70
CA LYS A 97 18.02 16.60 7.04
C LYS A 97 18.13 17.56 5.86
N PRO A 98 18.53 18.84 6.06
CA PRO A 98 18.66 19.82 4.98
C PRO A 98 19.44 19.33 3.75
N ASP A 99 20.54 18.61 3.96
CA ASP A 99 21.40 18.12 2.87
C ASP A 99 21.08 16.67 2.45
N THR A 100 19.91 16.14 2.81
CA THR A 100 19.52 14.78 2.41
C THR A 100 19.16 14.78 0.92
N PRO A 101 19.90 14.04 0.06
CA PRO A 101 19.52 13.94 -1.34
C PRO A 101 18.19 13.18 -1.44
N ILE A 102 17.22 13.77 -2.13
CA ILE A 102 15.94 13.15 -2.44
C ILE A 102 15.99 12.74 -3.92
N PRO A 103 16.32 11.48 -4.24
CA PRO A 103 16.23 11.01 -5.62
C PRO A 103 14.77 11.03 -6.04
N ILE A 104 14.45 11.85 -7.03
CA ILE A 104 13.13 11.90 -7.66
C ILE A 104 13.23 11.14 -8.97
N ASP A 105 12.61 9.98 -9.00
CA ASP A 105 12.37 9.28 -10.25
C ASP A 105 11.17 9.93 -10.95
N LEU A 106 11.44 10.57 -12.09
CA LEU A 106 10.41 11.18 -12.93
C LEU A 106 9.91 10.20 -14.00
N THR A 107 10.38 8.95 -13.99
CA THR A 107 9.82 7.93 -14.86
C THR A 107 8.37 7.67 -14.43
N ASP A 108 7.50 7.63 -15.42
CA ASP A 108 6.11 7.26 -15.25
C ASP A 108 5.87 6.02 -16.13
N ILE A 109 4.88 5.21 -15.76
CA ILE A 109 4.63 3.92 -16.42
C ILE A 109 3.47 4.09 -17.38
N ALA A 110 3.74 3.95 -18.67
CA ALA A 110 2.72 3.81 -19.70
C ALA A 110 1.81 2.61 -19.38
N LYS A 111 0.48 2.80 -19.39
CA LYS A 111 -0.48 1.68 -19.25
C LYS A 111 -1.32 1.54 -20.53
N PRO A 112 -0.72 1.05 -21.63
CA PRO A 112 -1.39 0.99 -22.95
C PRO A 112 -2.65 0.10 -22.97
N ARG A 113 -2.78 -0.82 -22.01
CA ARG A 113 -3.93 -1.72 -21.87
C ARG A 113 -5.01 -1.21 -20.91
N ALA A 114 -4.83 -0.02 -20.33
CA ALA A 114 -5.80 0.57 -19.43
C ALA A 114 -7.04 1.07 -20.20
N ARG A 115 -8.23 0.55 -19.87
CA ARG A 115 -9.45 0.84 -20.64
C ARG A 115 -10.12 2.16 -20.27
N LYS A 116 -10.00 2.63 -19.02
CA LYS A 116 -10.53 3.91 -18.53
C LYS A 116 -9.74 4.39 -17.32
N MET A 117 -8.95 5.45 -17.47
CA MET A 117 -8.38 6.18 -16.33
C MET A 117 -8.51 7.69 -16.61
N LYS A 118 -9.49 8.33 -15.95
CA LYS A 118 -9.87 9.73 -16.21
C LYS A 118 -8.85 10.78 -15.74
N TYR A 119 -7.76 10.36 -15.10
CA TYR A 119 -6.82 11.26 -14.40
C TYR A 119 -5.35 10.93 -14.69
N LEU A 120 -5.07 10.22 -15.77
CA LEU A 120 -3.68 9.98 -16.18
C LEU A 120 -3.14 11.15 -16.98
N ASN A 121 -1.89 11.48 -16.72
CA ASN A 121 -1.13 12.39 -17.56
C ASN A 121 -0.53 11.63 -18.75
N LEU A 122 0.00 12.37 -19.72
CA LEU A 122 0.80 11.79 -20.79
C LEU A 122 2.19 11.44 -20.26
N VAL A 123 2.64 10.23 -20.55
CA VAL A 123 3.94 9.67 -20.19
C VAL A 123 4.79 9.53 -21.44
N HIS A 124 6.09 9.83 -21.36
CA HIS A 124 6.99 9.58 -22.47
C HIS A 124 7.41 8.10 -22.50
N ASP A 125 6.99 7.38 -23.55
CA ASP A 125 7.43 6.02 -23.81
C ASP A 125 8.85 6.07 -24.41
N GLY A 126 9.83 5.60 -23.64
CA GLY A 126 11.23 5.55 -24.08
C GLY A 126 11.51 4.52 -25.17
N SER A 127 10.63 3.54 -25.38
CA SER A 127 10.77 2.52 -26.42
C SER A 127 10.22 3.01 -27.76
N GLU A 128 9.11 3.76 -27.72
CA GLU A 128 8.41 4.26 -28.91
C GLU A 128 8.73 5.74 -29.21
N HIS A 129 9.55 6.40 -28.39
CA HIS A 129 9.93 7.81 -28.47
C HIS A 129 8.73 8.77 -28.64
N LYS A 130 7.61 8.46 -27.99
CA LYS A 130 6.37 9.23 -28.11
C LYS A 130 5.66 9.34 -26.77
N LYS A 131 4.76 10.33 -26.67
CA LYS A 131 3.88 10.45 -25.51
C LYS A 131 2.72 9.46 -25.63
N VAL A 132 2.52 8.65 -24.61
CA VAL A 132 1.42 7.70 -24.47
C VAL A 132 0.63 8.01 -23.21
N VAL A 133 -0.58 7.49 -23.10
CA VAL A 133 -1.35 7.61 -21.85
C VAL A 133 -0.68 6.75 -20.78
N GLY A 134 -0.47 7.31 -19.58
CA GLY A 134 0.13 6.63 -18.41
C GLY A 134 -0.71 5.51 -17.80
#